data_AF-A0A949MC07-F1
#
_entry.id   AF-A0A949MC07-F1
#
_cell.length_a   1.000
_cell.length_b   1.000
_cell.length_c   1.000
_cell.angle_alpha   90.00
_cell.angle_beta   90.00
_cell.angle_gamma   90.00
#
_symmetry.space_group_name_H-M   'P 1'
#
loop_
_entity.id
_entity.type
_entity.pdbx_description
1 polymer ?
#
loop_
_entity_poly.entity_id
_entity_poly.type
_entity_poly.pdbx_seq_one_letter_code
_entity_poly.pdbx_strand_id
1 'polypeptide(L)' 'SGGDPLQIGSPVSLEKLEEAHLRKILEHTPSLTEAAHVLGIDQATLYRKRKRIGLD' A
#
# COMPACT_ATOMS: atom_id res chain seq x y z
N SER A 1 23.52 2.31 -8.89
CA SER A 1 23.19 1.00 -8.31
C SER A 1 21.70 0.97 -8.00
N GLY A 2 20.88 0.63 -8.99
CA GLY A 2 19.43 0.50 -8.79
C GLY A 2 19.19 -0.80 -8.04
N GLY A 3 18.74 -0.71 -6.78
CA GLY A 3 18.28 -1.90 -6.07
C GLY A 3 17.12 -2.52 -6.83
N ASP A 4 17.03 -3.84 -6.81
CA ASP A 4 15.92 -4.56 -7.44
C ASP A 4 14.58 -3.97 -6.98
N PRO A 5 13.60 -3.82 -7.89
CA PRO A 5 12.28 -3.35 -7.52
C PRO A 5 11.70 -4.24 -6.41
N LEU A 6 11.10 -3.61 -5.41
CA LEU A 6 10.49 -4.32 -4.28
C LEU A 6 9.44 -5.31 -4.81
N GLN A 7 9.62 -6.60 -4.49
CA GLN A 7 8.80 -7.69 -5.02
C GLN A 7 8.47 -8.72 -3.93
N ILE A 8 7.58 -9.66 -4.26
CA ILE A 8 7.25 -10.78 -3.36
C ILE A 8 8.53 -11.57 -3.07
N GLY A 9 8.79 -11.82 -1.79
CA GLY A 9 9.99 -12.53 -1.34
C GLY A 9 11.23 -11.66 -1.15
N SER A 10 11.17 -10.34 -1.40
CA SER A 10 12.26 -9.43 -1.04
C SER A 10 12.61 -9.50 0.46
N PRO A 11 13.89 -9.33 0.84
CA PRO A 11 14.35 -9.42 2.23
C PRO A 11 14.01 -8.15 3.03
N VAL A 12 12.72 -7.84 3.14
CA VAL A 12 12.18 -6.71 3.90
C VAL A 12 11.07 -7.19 4.84
N SER A 13 10.63 -6.32 5.74
CA SER A 13 9.47 -6.63 6.58
C SER A 13 8.19 -6.70 5.74
N LEU A 14 7.23 -7.49 6.22
CA LEU A 14 5.86 -7.50 5.67
C LEU A 14 5.24 -6.10 5.70
N GLU A 15 5.53 -5.32 6.73
CA GLU A 15 5.07 -3.93 6.83
C GLU A 15 5.58 -3.08 5.66
N LYS A 16 6.84 -3.26 5.24
CA LYS A 16 7.39 -2.49 4.12
C LYS A 16 6.79 -2.90 2.79
N LEU A 17 6.54 -4.20 2.59
CA LEU A 17 5.83 -4.71 1.42
C LEU A 17 4.39 -4.19 1.37
N GLU A 18 3.68 -4.23 2.50
CA GLU A 18 2.32 -3.72 2.61
C GLU A 18 2.26 -2.22 2.31
N GLU A 19 3.18 -1.41 2.86
CA GLU A 19 3.26 0.02 2.60
C GLU A 19 3.46 0.31 1.11
N ALA A 20 4.42 -0.36 0.48
CA ALA A 20 4.72 -0.15 -0.94
C ALA A 20 3.54 -0.56 -1.84
N HIS A 21 2.89 -1.70 -1.53
CA HIS A 21 1.71 -2.14 -2.25
C HIS A 21 0.56 -1.14 -2.10
N LEU A 22 0.28 -0.69 -0.87
CA LEU A 22 -0.76 0.31 -0.61
C LEU A 22 -0.50 1.61 -1.37
N ARG A 23 0.73 2.13 -1.38
CA ARG A 23 1.09 3.33 -2.17
C ARG A 23 0.83 3.12 -3.65
N LYS A 24 1.26 1.98 -4.19
CA LYS A 24 1.04 1.63 -5.59
C LYS A 24 -0.44 1.52 -5.95
N ILE A 25 -1.27 0.90 -5.11
CA ILE A 25 -2.71 0.83 -5.39
C ILE A 25 -3.33 2.23 -5.39
N LEU A 26 -3.02 3.07 -4.40
CA LEU A 26 -3.54 4.44 -4.33
C LEU A 26 -3.16 5.30 -5.55
N GLU A 27 -1.97 5.10 -6.13
CA GLU A 27 -1.54 5.81 -7.35
C GLU A 27 -2.39 5.45 -8.59
N HIS A 28 -2.89 4.21 -8.68
CA HIS A 28 -3.50 3.68 -9.91
C HIS A 28 -5.02 3.52 -9.82
N THR A 29 -5.61 3.67 -8.62
CA THR A 29 -7.07 3.61 -8.44
C THR A 29 -7.69 5.00 -8.44
N PRO A 30 -8.88 5.19 -9.05
CA PRO A 30 -9.55 6.48 -9.13
C PRO A 30 -10.25 6.89 -7.82
N SER A 31 -10.37 5.99 -6.83
CA SER A 31 -11.01 6.30 -5.54
C SER A 31 -10.49 5.44 -4.40
N LEU A 32 -10.67 5.94 -3.16
CA LEU A 32 -10.36 5.18 -1.95
C LEU A 32 -11.25 3.94 -1.78
N THR A 33 -12.49 4.00 -2.28
CA THR A 33 -13.39 2.84 -2.30
C THR A 33 -12.82 1.70 -3.14
N GLU A 34 -12.34 2.03 -4.36
CA GLU A 34 -11.75 1.04 -5.25
C GLU A 34 -10.41 0.52 -4.73
N ALA A 35 -9.57 1.40 -4.17
CA ALA A 35 -8.34 1.00 -3.49
C ALA A 35 -8.60 0.00 -2.37
N ALA A 36 -9.58 0.29 -1.51
CA ALA A 36 -9.95 -0.59 -0.40
C ALA A 36 -10.44 -1.96 -0.89
N HIS A 37 -11.23 -1.98 -1.97
CA HIS A 37 -11.67 -3.22 -2.63
C HIS A 37 -10.50 -4.04 -3.17
N VAL A 38 -9.56 -3.42 -3.91
CA VAL A 38 -8.36 -4.10 -4.43
C VAL A 38 -7.48 -4.64 -3.31
N LEU A 39 -7.33 -3.88 -2.22
CA LEU A 39 -6.55 -4.28 -1.05
C LEU A 39 -7.27 -5.31 -0.15
N GLY A 40 -8.55 -5.61 -0.41
CA GLY A 40 -9.33 -6.55 0.40
C GLY A 40 -9.57 -6.09 1.83
N ILE A 41 -9.67 -4.77 2.07
CA ILE A 41 -9.88 -4.16 3.39
C ILE A 41 -11.04 -3.17 3.34
N ASP A 42 -11.58 -2.82 4.52
CA ASP A 42 -12.54 -1.72 4.60
C ASP A 42 -11.85 -0.34 4.47
N GLN A 43 -12.65 0.68 4.12
CA GLN A 43 -12.14 2.05 3.93
C GLN A 43 -11.59 2.70 5.21
N ALA A 44 -12.15 2.36 6.39
CA ALA A 44 -11.66 2.92 7.65
C ALA A 44 -10.28 2.35 8.00
N THR A 45 -10.03 1.08 7.68
CA THR A 45 -8.74 0.42 7.78
C THR A 45 -7.74 1.02 6.81
N LEU A 46 -8.13 1.27 5.56
CA LEU A 46 -7.28 1.98 4.60
C LEU A 46 -6.91 3.39 5.09
N TYR A 47 -7.87 4.14 5.62
CA TYR A 47 -7.64 5.48 6.16
C TYR A 47 -6.62 5.47 7.32
N ARG A 48 -6.78 4.56 8.29
CA ARG A 48 -5.82 4.42 9.40
C ARG A 48 -4.42 4.06 8.90
N LYS A 49 -4.31 3.16 7.91
CA LYS A 49 -3.03 2.78 7.31
C LYS A 49 -2.38 3.95 6.58
N ARG A 50 -3.12 4.72 5.78
CA ARG A 50 -2.64 5.95 5.12
C ARG A 50 -2.07 6.96 6.13
N LYS A 51 -2.83 7.21 7.21
CA LYS A 51 -2.40 8.11 8.29
C LYS A 51 -1.11 7.67 8.96
N ARG A 52 -0.97 6.37 9.23
CA ARG A 52 0.24 5.79 9.84
C ARG A 52 1.50 6.00 9.00
N ILE A 53 1.36 6.13 7.68
CA ILE A 53 2.48 6.30 6.73
C ILE A 53 2.59 7.72 6.16
N GLY A 54 1.88 8.68 6.76
CA GLY A 54 1.94 10.11 6.42
C GLY A 54 1.34 10.47 5.05
N LEU A 55 0.24 9.82 4.68
CA LEU A 55 -0.52 10.09 3.45
C LEU A 55 -1.87 10.78 3.70
N ASP A 56 -2.00 11.42 4.86
CA ASP A 56 -3.16 12.20 5.31
C ASP A 56 -3.50 13.33 4.34
#